data_AF-A0A2E0M310-F1
#
_entry.id   AF-A0A2E0M310-F1
#
_cell.length_a   1.000
_cell.length_b   1.000
_cell.length_c   1.000
_cell.angle_alpha   90.00
_cell.angle_beta   90.00
_cell.angle_gamma   90.00
#
_symmetry.space_group_name_H-M   'P 1'
#
loop_
_entity.id
_entity.type
_entity.pdbx_description
1 polymer ?
#
loop_
_entity_poly.entity_id
_entity_poly.type
_entity_poly.pdbx_seq_one_letter_code
_entity_poly.pdbx_strand_id
1 'polypeptide(L)'
;MAHSPEHYGSNWRIGDFIREQELSFHLGNVVKYVCRAGKKANNTKQRDLEQAIAYLENELEHTIYESELTGPSGAIPKCIQFASDWEDSASDPEVFDR
;
A
#
# COMPACT_ATOMS: atom_id res chain seq x y z
N MET A 1 -11.43 -30.29 -4.07
CA MET A 1 -11.12 -29.55 -2.83
C MET A 1 -9.63 -29.29 -2.81
N ALA A 2 -9.18 -28.04 -2.93
CA ALA A 2 -7.76 -27.72 -2.96
C ALA A 2 -7.16 -27.89 -1.55
N HIS A 3 -6.26 -28.86 -1.38
CA HIS A 3 -5.53 -29.04 -0.13
C HIS A 3 -4.47 -27.94 0.00
N SER A 4 -4.73 -26.96 0.85
CA SER A 4 -3.69 -26.04 1.31
C SER A 4 -2.74 -26.80 2.24
N PRO A 5 -1.41 -26.65 2.08
CA PRO A 5 -0.46 -27.37 2.91
C PRO A 5 -0.60 -27.00 4.39
N GLU A 6 -0.33 -27.96 5.27
CA GLU A 6 -0.70 -27.99 6.70
C GLU A 6 -0.26 -26.77 7.52
N HIS A 7 0.76 -26.05 7.06
CA HIS A 7 1.22 -24.78 7.64
C HIS A 7 0.24 -23.60 7.43
N TYR A 8 -0.85 -23.79 6.68
CA TYR A 8 -1.97 -22.85 6.56
C TYR A 8 -3.11 -23.12 7.56
N GLY A 9 -2.93 -23.99 8.56
CA GLY A 9 -3.93 -24.49 9.52
C GLY A 9 -4.76 -23.47 10.34
N SER A 10 -4.67 -22.17 10.05
CA SER A 10 -5.61 -21.14 10.54
C SER A 10 -5.81 -19.97 9.56
N ASN A 11 -5.10 -19.98 8.43
CA ASN A 11 -4.97 -18.87 7.50
C ASN A 11 -6.11 -18.82 6.47
N TRP A 12 -6.81 -19.93 6.25
CA TRP A 12 -7.93 -20.00 5.31
C TRP A 12 -9.07 -19.05 5.70
N ARG A 13 -9.35 -18.91 7.00
CA ARG A 13 -10.37 -17.99 7.53
C ARG A 13 -10.02 -16.51 7.32
N ILE A 14 -8.73 -16.17 7.27
CA ILE A 14 -8.29 -14.78 7.10
C ILE A 14 -8.48 -14.33 5.66
N GLY A 15 -8.21 -15.21 4.69
CA GLY A 15 -8.48 -14.92 3.28
C GLY A 15 -9.96 -14.69 2.99
N ASP A 16 -10.84 -15.51 3.59
CA ASP A 16 -12.29 -15.34 3.49
C ASP A 16 -12.75 -14.04 4.17
N PHE A 17 -12.28 -13.76 5.39
CA PHE A 17 -12.58 -12.52 6.11
C PHE A 17 -12.18 -11.28 5.31
N ILE A 18 -10.98 -11.26 4.70
CA ILE A 18 -10.51 -10.14 3.87
C ILE A 18 -11.45 -9.90 2.69
N ARG A 19 -11.96 -10.97 2.06
CA ARG A 19 -12.92 -10.87 0.94
C ARG A 19 -14.30 -10.42 1.39
N GLU A 20 -14.81 -10.98 2.49
CA GLU A 20 -16.12 -10.63 3.04
C GLU A 20 -16.19 -9.18 3.55
N GLN A 21 -15.07 -8.65 4.06
CA GLN A 21 -14.96 -7.27 4.51
C GLN A 21 -14.50 -6.31 3.40
N GLU A 22 -14.33 -6.81 2.16
CA GLU A 22 -13.87 -6.03 0.99
C GLU A 22 -12.63 -5.16 1.28
N LEU A 23 -11.69 -5.70 2.06
CA LEU A 23 -10.51 -4.94 2.48
C LEU A 23 -9.58 -4.64 1.29
N SER A 24 -9.02 -3.44 1.29
CA SER A 24 -7.97 -3.04 0.35
C SER A 24 -6.74 -3.96 0.47
N PHE A 25 -5.88 -3.94 -0.55
CA PHE A 25 -4.65 -4.73 -0.55
C PHE A 25 -3.78 -4.48 0.69
N HIS A 26 -3.70 -3.23 1.14
CA HIS A 26 -2.91 -2.87 2.31
C HIS A 26 -3.58 -3.38 3.59
N LEU A 27 -4.87 -3.10 3.80
CA LEU A 27 -5.61 -3.55 4.99
C LEU A 27 -5.65 -5.08 5.11
N GLY A 28 -5.83 -5.79 4.01
CA GLY A 28 -5.77 -7.25 4.00
C GLY A 28 -4.40 -7.79 4.43
N ASN A 29 -3.31 -7.14 4.00
CA ASN A 29 -1.97 -7.50 4.44
C ASN A 29 -1.77 -7.19 5.94
N VAL A 30 -2.27 -6.07 6.45
CA VAL A 30 -2.22 -5.74 7.89
C VAL A 30 -2.83 -6.89 8.71
N VAL A 31 -4.07 -7.28 8.41
CA VAL A 31 -4.77 -8.36 9.12
C VAL A 31 -4.00 -9.68 9.04
N LYS A 32 -3.50 -10.01 7.85
CA LYS A 32 -2.67 -11.21 7.62
C LYS A 32 -1.43 -11.24 8.51
N TYR A 33 -0.66 -10.16 8.56
CA TYR A 33 0.58 -10.11 9.35
C TYR A 33 0.30 -10.10 10.85
N VAL A 34 -0.73 -9.36 11.31
CA VAL A 34 -1.16 -9.37 12.72
C VAL A 34 -1.57 -10.78 13.16
N CYS A 35 -2.37 -11.49 12.36
CA CYS A 35 -2.79 -12.84 12.71
C CYS A 35 -1.66 -13.87 12.63
N ARG A 36 -0.63 -13.64 11.80
CA ARG A 36 0.55 -14.50 11.65
C ARG A 36 1.61 -14.30 12.73
N ALA A 37 1.62 -13.12 13.36
CA ALA A 37 2.66 -12.72 14.30
C ALA A 37 2.89 -13.77 15.41
N GLY A 38 4.10 -14.33 15.44
CA GLY A 38 4.51 -15.35 16.42
C GLY A 38 4.02 -16.78 16.15
N LYS A 39 3.37 -17.04 15.01
CA LYS A 39 2.90 -18.39 14.61
C LYS A 39 3.79 -19.07 13.57
N LYS A 40 4.64 -18.32 12.87
CA LYS A 40 5.53 -18.85 11.83
C LYS A 40 6.89 -19.20 12.45
N ALA A 41 7.29 -20.46 12.39
CA ALA A 41 8.55 -20.95 12.99
C ALA A 41 9.81 -20.18 12.54
N ASN A 42 9.86 -19.75 11.28
CA ASN A 42 11.01 -19.04 10.70
C ASN A 42 10.82 -17.52 10.66
N ASN A 43 9.90 -16.95 11.44
CA ASN A 43 9.71 -15.51 11.50
C ASN A 43 9.51 -15.04 12.94
N THR A 44 10.04 -13.87 13.26
CA THR A 44 9.84 -13.28 14.57
C THR A 44 8.51 -12.53 14.61
N LYS A 45 7.85 -12.56 15.77
CA LYS A 45 6.64 -11.75 16.03
C LYS A 45 6.89 -10.27 15.69
N GLN A 46 8.06 -9.75 16.05
CA GLN A 46 8.48 -8.39 15.76
C GLN A 46 8.42 -8.06 14.26
N ARG A 47 8.99 -8.91 13.41
CA ARG A 47 9.01 -8.68 11.95
C ARG A 47 7.62 -8.67 11.32
N ASP A 48 6.73 -9.54 11.79
CA ASP A 48 5.34 -9.52 11.33
C ASP A 48 4.64 -8.21 11.74
N LEU A 49 4.91 -7.69 12.95
CA LEU A 49 4.33 -6.42 13.40
C LEU A 49 4.91 -5.21 12.64
N GLU A 50 6.21 -5.17 12.41
CA GLU A 50 6.86 -4.12 11.58
C GLU A 50 6.25 -4.09 10.17
N GLN A 51 6.04 -5.25 9.56
CA GLN A 51 5.41 -5.33 8.25
C GLN A 51 3.95 -4.85 8.28
N ALA A 52 3.20 -5.20 9.32
CA ALA A 52 1.82 -4.73 9.49
C ALA A 52 1.76 -3.19 9.61
N ILE A 53 2.67 -2.59 10.38
CA ILE A 53 2.78 -1.13 10.53
C ILE A 53 3.06 -0.48 9.17
N ALA A 54 4.05 -0.97 8.42
CA ALA A 54 4.39 -0.41 7.11
C ALA A 54 3.20 -0.43 6.12
N TYR A 55 2.40 -1.52 6.12
CA TYR A 55 1.20 -1.56 5.28
C TYR A 55 0.12 -0.59 5.76
N LEU A 56 -0.02 -0.40 7.06
CA LEU A 56 -1.00 0.54 7.62
C LEU A 56 -0.61 2.00 7.35
N GLU A 57 0.69 2.32 7.42
CA GLU A 57 1.22 3.62 7.04
C GLU A 57 0.95 3.94 5.56
N ASN A 58 1.17 2.98 4.65
CA ASN A 58 0.86 3.14 3.24
C ASN A 58 -0.65 3.40 2.99
N GLU A 59 -1.53 2.68 3.71
CA GLU A 59 -2.98 2.90 3.59
C GLU A 59 -3.38 4.28 4.12
N LEU A 60 -2.76 4.73 5.21
CA LEU A 60 -2.99 6.05 5.78
C LEU A 60 -2.58 7.14 4.78
N GLU A 61 -1.41 7.02 4.15
CA GLU A 61 -0.93 7.94 3.13
C GLU A 61 -1.88 7.98 1.92
N HIS A 62 -2.32 6.81 1.45
CA HIS A 62 -3.32 6.71 0.38
C HIS A 62 -4.63 7.42 0.73
N THR A 63 -5.14 7.22 1.95
CA THR A 63 -6.37 7.85 2.44
C THR A 63 -6.24 9.38 2.51
N ILE A 64 -5.09 9.88 2.98
CA ILE A 64 -4.80 11.32 3.03
C ILE A 64 -4.76 11.88 1.61
N TYR A 65 -4.06 11.21 0.69
CA TYR A 65 -3.97 11.64 -0.71
C TYR A 65 -5.34 11.68 -1.39
N GLU A 66 -6.16 10.63 -1.24
CA GLU A 66 -7.54 10.62 -1.76
C GLU A 66 -8.37 11.76 -1.17
N SER A 67 -8.22 12.04 0.13
CA SER A 67 -8.89 13.17 0.78
C SER A 67 -8.46 14.53 0.19
N GLU A 68 -7.17 14.69 -0.14
CA GLU A 68 -6.65 15.92 -0.75
C GLU A 68 -7.13 16.08 -2.21
N LEU A 69 -7.22 14.99 -2.97
CA LEU A 69 -7.75 14.99 -4.33
C LEU A 69 -9.25 15.32 -4.40
N THR A 70 -10.03 14.88 -3.41
CA THR A 70 -11.49 15.00 -3.39
C THR A 70 -11.96 16.26 -2.64
N GLY A 71 -11.03 17.12 -2.22
CA GLY A 71 -11.34 18.40 -1.60
C GLY A 71 -12.16 19.32 -2.52
N PRO A 72 -13.02 20.19 -1.96
CA PRO A 72 -13.92 21.06 -2.74
C PRO A 72 -13.20 22.06 -3.66
N SER A 73 -11.87 22.17 -3.59
CA SER A 73 -11.06 23.16 -4.30
C SER A 73 -10.49 22.69 -5.64
N GLY A 74 -10.57 21.41 -6.02
CA GLY A 74 -9.98 20.92 -7.27
C GLY A 74 -8.47 21.21 -7.40
N ALA A 75 -7.78 21.41 -6.27
CA ALA A 75 -6.38 21.74 -6.24
C ALA A 75 -5.54 20.49 -6.50
N ILE A 76 -4.66 20.57 -7.50
CA ILE A 76 -3.71 19.51 -7.84
C ILE A 76 -2.82 19.25 -6.61
N PRO A 77 -2.64 17.99 -6.18
CA PRO A 77 -1.82 17.64 -5.03
C PRO A 77 -0.37 18.06 -5.27
N LYS A 78 0.34 18.49 -4.22
CA LYS A 78 1.68 19.07 -4.32
C LYS A 78 2.69 18.16 -5.04
N CYS A 79 2.54 16.84 -4.96
CA CYS A 79 3.42 15.89 -5.64
C CYS A 79 3.31 15.96 -7.18
N ILE A 80 2.14 16.34 -7.72
CA ILE A 80 1.91 16.48 -9.16
C ILE A 80 2.33 17.88 -9.64
N GLN A 81 2.38 18.89 -8.76
CA GLN A 81 2.82 20.24 -9.10
C GLN A 81 4.27 20.28 -9.60
N PHE A 82 5.14 19.39 -9.12
CA PHE A 82 6.54 19.31 -9.56
C PHE A 82 6.76 18.67 -10.93
N ALA A 83 5.80 17.89 -11.45
CA ALA A 83 5.93 17.26 -12.76
C ALA A 83 5.76 18.26 -13.91
N SER A 84 5.02 19.35 -13.67
CA SER A 84 4.78 20.40 -14.68
C SER A 84 6.02 21.24 -15.00
N ASP A 85 7.01 21.29 -14.11
CA ASP A 85 8.26 22.04 -14.32
C ASP A 85 9.21 21.32 -15.30
N TRP A 86 9.04 20.00 -15.48
CA TRP A 86 9.88 19.19 -16.37
C TRP A 86 9.46 19.27 -17.84
N GLU A 87 8.19 19.59 -18.12
CA GLU A 87 7.70 19.77 -19.50
C GLU A 87 8.05 21.15 -20.08
N ASP A 88 8.25 22.17 -19.23
CA ASP A 88 8.62 23.52 -19.68
C ASP A 88 10.10 23.59 -20.11
N SER A 89 10.97 22.74 -19.54
CA SER A 89 12.39 22.67 -19.90
C SER A 89 12.68 21.87 -21.18
N ALA A 90 11.69 21.19 -21.75
CA ALA A 90 11.82 20.45 -23.02
C ALA A 90 11.54 21.31 -24.26
N SER A 91 11.11 22.56 -24.07
CA SER A 91 10.76 23.49 -25.15
C SER A 91 11.87 24.49 -25.50
N ASP A 92 13.10 24.30 -25.02
CA ASP A 92 14.27 25.09 -25.42
C ASP A 92 15.08 24.37 -26.52
N PRO A 93 14.83 24.66 -27.82
CA PRO A 93 15.57 24.07 -28.92
C PRO A 93 17.03 24.58 -29.03
N GLU A 94 17.48 25.55 -28.23
CA GLU A 94 18.83 26.14 -28.38
C GLU A 94 19.95 25.36 -27.68
N VAL A 95 19.65 24.26 -26.98
CA VAL A 95 20.66 23.44 -26.27
C VAL A 95 21.54 22.58 -27.20
N PHE A 96 21.12 22.30 -28.43
CA PHE A 96 21.85 21.40 -29.32
C PHE A 96 22.97 22.04 -30.15
N ASP A 97 23.11 23.37 -30.13
CA ASP A 97 24.07 24.12 -30.97
C ASP A 97 25.26 24.73 -30.20
N ARG A 98 25.63 24.15 -29.04
CA ARG A 98 26.83 24.57 -28.27
C ARG A 98 27.91 23.50 -28.17
#